data_AF-A0A6I0C6V6-F1
#
_entry.id   AF-A0A6I0C6V6-F1
#
_cell.length_a   1.000
_cell.length_b   1.000
_cell.length_c   1.000
_cell.angle_alpha   90.00
_cell.angle_beta   90.00
_cell.angle_gamma   90.00
#
_symmetry.space_group_name_H-M   'P 1'
#
loop_
_entity.id
_entity.type
_entity.pdbx_description
1 polymer ?
#
loop_
_entity_poly.entity_id
_entity_poly.type
_entity_poly.pdbx_seq_one_letter_code
_entity_poly.pdbx_strand_id
1 'polypeptide(L)'
;MEDIAMNQDPILQKALNKWERMSQDSSFRQAYEAREKALMDEAAKFAYAEQKGIEKGIEKGKMQLIRGMHKNGMPIEDIAKFTNLHIEEIRNILQS
;
A
#
# COMPACT_ATOMS: atom_id res chain seq x y z
N MET A 1 -22.25 -14.02 37.84
CA MET A 1 -22.00 -12.95 38.85
C MET A 1 -21.66 -11.61 38.19
N GLU A 2 -21.26 -11.59 36.92
CA GLU A 2 -20.92 -10.36 36.18
C GLU A 2 -22.14 -9.52 35.75
N ASP A 3 -23.31 -10.15 35.55
CA ASP A 3 -24.58 -9.47 35.22
C ASP A 3 -25.13 -8.56 36.34
N ILE A 4 -24.82 -8.87 37.61
CA ILE A 4 -25.45 -8.22 38.77
C ILE A 4 -24.69 -6.93 39.16
N ALA A 5 -23.41 -6.82 38.80
CA ALA A 5 -22.61 -5.61 39.02
C ALA A 5 -22.89 -4.50 37.98
N MET A 6 -23.38 -4.85 36.78
CA MET A 6 -23.71 -3.87 35.72
C MET A 6 -25.00 -3.10 35.96
N ASN A 7 -25.89 -3.59 36.84
CA ASN A 7 -27.24 -3.03 37.05
C ASN A 7 -27.34 -2.05 38.23
N GLN A 8 -26.28 -1.88 39.02
CA GLN A 8 -26.32 -1.09 40.25
C GLN A 8 -25.72 0.32 40.12
N ASP A 9 -24.90 0.58 39.10
CA ASP A 9 -24.28 1.89 38.91
C ASP A 9 -25.10 2.74 37.90
N PRO A 10 -25.83 3.77 38.37
CA PRO A 10 -26.63 4.63 37.50
C PRO A 10 -25.79 5.42 36.50
N ILE A 11 -24.49 5.60 36.74
CA ILE A 11 -23.56 6.23 35.79
C ILE A 11 -23.27 5.29 34.62
N LEU A 12 -23.03 4.00 34.90
CA LEU A 12 -22.82 2.98 33.87
C LEU A 12 -24.07 2.74 33.02
N GLN A 13 -25.24 2.65 33.66
CA GLN A 13 -26.53 2.53 32.96
C GLN A 13 -26.83 3.73 32.04
N LYS A 14 -26.52 4.95 32.50
CA LYS A 14 -26.70 6.18 31.70
C LYS A 14 -25.71 6.26 30.55
N ALA A 15 -24.47 5.82 30.76
CA ALA A 15 -23.47 5.71 29.70
C ALA A 15 -23.87 4.68 28.63
N LEU A 16 -24.37 3.50 29.04
CA LEU A 16 -24.83 2.44 28.15
C LEU A 16 -26.05 2.86 27.32
N ASN A 17 -27.09 3.44 27.95
CA ASN A 17 -28.27 3.93 27.23
C ASN A 17 -27.91 5.05 26.23
N LYS A 18 -26.99 5.94 26.59
CA LYS A 18 -26.50 6.99 25.68
C LYS A 18 -25.72 6.38 24.52
N TRP A 19 -24.88 5.37 24.79
CA TRP A 19 -24.14 4.64 23.78
C TRP A 19 -25.05 3.86 22.83
N GLU A 20 -26.06 3.15 23.35
CA GLU A 20 -27.06 2.43 22.56
C GLU A 20 -27.86 3.38 21.65
N ARG A 21 -28.29 4.53 22.19
CA ARG A 21 -29.00 5.56 21.41
C ARG A 21 -28.12 6.18 20.33
N MET A 22 -26.83 6.40 20.61
CA MET A 22 -25.87 6.88 19.60
C MET A 22 -25.52 5.82 18.55
N SER A 23 -25.44 4.55 18.95
CA SER A 23 -25.14 3.41 18.07
C SER A 23 -26.32 3.05 17.15
N GLN A 24 -27.54 3.35 17.56
CA GLN A 24 -28.74 3.28 16.73
C GLN A 24 -28.94 4.50 15.82
N ASP A 25 -28.20 5.59 16.04
CA ASP A 25 -28.25 6.76 15.17
C ASP A 25 -27.47 6.49 13.88
N SER A 26 -28.20 6.44 12.76
CA SER A 26 -27.63 6.20 11.42
C SER A 26 -26.47 7.15 11.10
N SER A 27 -26.49 8.37 11.64
CA SER A 27 -25.43 9.35 11.40
C SER A 27 -24.10 8.99 12.07
N PHE A 28 -24.12 8.30 13.21
CA PHE A 28 -22.88 7.88 13.89
C PHE A 28 -22.19 6.74 13.14
N ARG A 29 -22.98 5.77 12.66
CA ARG A 29 -22.47 4.68 11.81
C ARG A 29 -21.84 5.23 10.53
N GLN A 30 -22.55 6.12 9.84
CA GLN A 30 -22.06 6.75 8.62
C GLN A 30 -20.78 7.55 8.85
N ALA A 31 -20.69 8.31 9.95
CA ALA A 31 -19.48 9.06 10.27
C ALA A 31 -18.28 8.14 10.57
N TYR A 32 -18.53 7.02 11.27
CA TYR A 32 -17.51 6.01 11.54
C TYR A 32 -17.06 5.30 10.25
N GLU A 33 -18.00 4.84 9.43
CA GLU A 33 -17.73 4.20 8.13
C GLU A 33 -16.97 5.15 7.19
N ALA A 34 -17.35 6.42 7.13
CA ALA A 34 -16.66 7.42 6.31
C ALA A 34 -15.21 7.63 6.78
N ARG A 35 -14.98 7.67 8.09
CA ARG A 35 -13.63 7.78 8.65
C ARG A 35 -12.81 6.53 8.37
N GLU A 36 -13.38 5.35 8.59
CA GLU A 36 -12.71 4.07 8.30
C GLU A 36 -12.34 3.99 6.82
N LYS A 37 -13.29 4.33 5.94
CA LYS A 37 -13.05 4.40 4.50
C LYS A 37 -11.91 5.37 4.15
N ALA A 38 -11.89 6.58 4.73
CA ALA A 38 -10.82 7.54 4.47
C ALA A 38 -9.44 7.01 4.88
N LEU A 39 -9.35 6.32 6.01
CA LEU A 39 -8.11 5.67 6.46
C LEU A 39 -7.68 4.55 5.50
N MET A 40 -8.63 3.76 5.01
CA MET A 40 -8.34 2.70 4.03
C MET A 40 -7.91 3.26 2.68
N ASP A 41 -8.57 4.31 2.20
CA ASP A 41 -8.20 5.03 0.97
C ASP A 41 -6.79 5.63 1.08
N GLU A 42 -6.44 6.19 2.25
CA GLU A 42 -5.11 6.71 2.54
C GLU A 42 -4.06 5.58 2.56
N ALA A 43 -4.32 4.50 3.28
CA ALA A 43 -3.43 3.34 3.33
C ALA A 43 -3.21 2.73 1.93
N ALA A 44 -4.28 2.61 1.13
CA ALA A 44 -4.21 2.11 -0.23
C ALA A 44 -3.36 3.01 -1.14
N LYS A 45 -3.46 4.34 -1.00
CA LYS A 45 -2.61 5.28 -1.74
C LYS A 45 -1.13 5.09 -1.41
N PHE A 46 -0.80 4.93 -0.13
CA PHE A 46 0.59 4.70 0.29
C PHE A 46 1.12 3.36 -0.22
N ALA A 47 0.36 2.27 -0.06
CA ALA A 47 0.74 0.96 -0.57
C ALA A 47 0.96 0.97 -2.10
N TYR A 48 0.07 1.63 -2.84
CA TYR A 48 0.23 1.80 -4.28
C TYR A 48 1.48 2.61 -4.65
N ALA A 49 1.74 3.71 -3.93
CA ALA A 49 2.92 4.54 -4.16
C ALA A 49 4.23 3.77 -3.87
N GLU A 50 4.27 2.98 -2.80
CA GLU A 50 5.41 2.14 -2.45
C GLU A 50 5.65 1.07 -3.53
N GLN A 51 4.63 0.31 -3.91
CA GLN A 51 4.74 -0.72 -4.93
C GLN A 51 5.23 -0.14 -6.26
N LYS A 52 4.67 0.99 -6.69
CA LYS A 52 5.10 1.69 -7.91
C LYS A 52 6.51 2.25 -7.80
N GLY A 53 6.92 2.68 -6.60
CA GLY A 53 8.28 3.12 -6.32
C GLY A 53 9.29 1.99 -6.46
N ILE A 54 8.97 0.81 -5.92
CA ILE A 54 9.79 -0.40 -6.02
C ILE A 54 9.90 -0.85 -7.48
N GLU A 55 8.78 -0.95 -8.20
CA GLU A 55 8.77 -1.35 -9.62
C GLU A 55 9.66 -0.42 -10.46
N LYS A 56 9.46 0.89 -10.35
CA LYS A 56 10.30 1.89 -11.03
C LYS A 56 11.77 1.81 -10.62
N GLY A 57 12.04 1.52 -9.35
CA GLY A 57 13.39 1.36 -8.83
C GLY A 57 14.10 0.15 -9.47
N ILE A 58 13.41 -0.97 -9.57
CA ILE A 58 13.90 -2.20 -10.22
C ILE A 58 14.17 -1.94 -11.70
N GLU A 59 13.23 -1.31 -12.43
CA GLU A 59 13.41 -0.98 -13.84
C GLU A 59 14.61 -0.05 -14.07
N LYS A 60 14.72 1.03 -13.29
CA LYS A 60 15.87 1.94 -13.37
C LYS A 60 17.19 1.24 -13.06
N GLY A 61 17.21 0.36 -12.05
CA GLY A 61 18.37 -0.43 -11.70
C GLY A 61 18.82 -1.35 -12.85
N LYS A 62 17.86 -2.04 -13.50
CA LYS A 62 18.12 -2.86 -14.69
C LYS A 62 18.72 -2.03 -15.84
N MET A 63 18.13 -0.86 -16.14
CA MET A 63 18.65 0.02 -17.19
C MET A 63 20.06 0.52 -16.89
N GLN A 64 20.34 0.91 -15.64
CA GLN A 64 21.67 1.34 -15.22
C GLN A 64 22.69 0.22 -15.32
N LEU A 65 22.32 -1.00 -14.93
CA LEU A 65 23.18 -2.19 -15.06
C LEU A 65 23.56 -2.44 -16.51
N ILE A 66 22.58 -2.47 -17.43
CA ILE A 66 22.79 -2.70 -18.86
C ILE A 66 23.70 -1.62 -19.46
N ARG A 67 23.43 -0.35 -19.15
CA ARG A 67 24.27 0.78 -19.60
C ARG A 67 25.69 0.68 -19.05
N GLY A 68 25.84 0.29 -17.79
CA GLY A 68 27.15 0.08 -17.16
C GLY A 68 27.94 -1.05 -17.82
N MET A 69 27.30 -2.20 -18.05
CA MET A 69 27.90 -3.34 -18.74
C MET A 69 28.37 -2.96 -20.16
N HIS A 70 27.50 -2.29 -20.93
CA HIS A 70 27.84 -1.85 -22.29
C HIS A 70 28.99 -0.83 -22.30
N LYS A 71 28.99 0.14 -21.37
CA LYS A 71 30.08 1.12 -21.23
C LYS A 71 31.43 0.48 -20.88
N ASN A 72 31.41 -0.66 -20.17
CA ASN A 72 32.61 -1.43 -19.84
C ASN A 72 33.06 -2.36 -20.98
N GLY A 73 32.48 -2.24 -22.18
CA GLY A 73 32.89 -2.99 -23.37
C GLY A 73 32.31 -4.40 -23.45
N MET A 74 31.33 -4.75 -22.61
CA MET A 74 30.64 -6.04 -22.72
C MET A 74 29.75 -6.05 -23.98
N PRO A 75 29.86 -7.07 -24.85
CA PRO A 75 29.04 -7.15 -26.06
C PRO A 75 27.57 -7.39 -25.69
N ILE A 76 26.66 -6.87 -26.51
CA ILE A 76 25.21 -6.90 -26.28
C ILE A 76 24.69 -8.35 -26.13
N GLU A 77 25.29 -9.31 -26.85
CA GLU A 77 24.92 -10.72 -26.77
C GLU A 77 25.20 -11.33 -25.39
N ASP A 78 26.28 -10.92 -24.73
CA ASP A 78 26.60 -11.41 -23.39
C ASP A 78 25.75 -10.69 -22.34
N ILE A 79 25.49 -9.39 -22.53
CA ILE A 79 24.52 -8.67 -21.68
C ILE A 79 23.15 -9.34 -21.73
N ALA A 80 22.69 -9.74 -22.92
CA ALA A 80 21.44 -10.48 -23.12
C ALA A 80 21.40 -11.77 -22.31
N LYS A 81 22.48 -12.56 -22.34
CA LYS A 81 22.61 -13.80 -21.55
C LYS A 81 22.59 -13.53 -20.04
N PHE A 82 23.33 -12.53 -19.56
CA PHE A 82 23.43 -12.25 -18.12
C PHE A 82 22.16 -11.62 -17.54
N THR A 83 21.46 -10.80 -18.32
CA THR A 83 20.24 -10.11 -17.89
C THR A 83 18.97 -10.87 -18.23
N ASN A 84 19.09 -11.96 -18.99
CA ASN A 84 17.97 -12.74 -19.55
C ASN A 84 16.96 -11.86 -20.30
N LEU A 85 17.47 -10.91 -21.08
CA LEU A 85 16.69 -9.99 -21.91
C LEU A 85 16.97 -10.23 -23.38
N HIS A 86 15.98 -9.93 -24.22
CA HIS A 86 16.20 -9.93 -25.66
C HIS A 86 17.16 -8.81 -26.08
N ILE A 87 17.90 -9.06 -27.16
CA ILE A 87 18.82 -8.09 -27.76
C ILE A 87 18.09 -6.78 -28.14
N GLU A 88 16.84 -6.88 -28.61
CA GLU A 88 16.01 -5.71 -28.92
C GLU A 88 15.73 -4.85 -27.68
N GLU A 89 15.39 -5.47 -26.55
CA GLU A 89 15.15 -4.75 -25.29
C GLU A 89 16.41 -4.02 -24.82
N ILE A 90 17.56 -4.66 -24.91
CA ILE A 90 18.84 -4.03 -24.57
C ILE A 90 19.14 -2.86 -25.51
N ARG A 91 18.89 -3.00 -26.82
CA ARG A 91 19.07 -1.91 -27.79
C ARG A 91 18.15 -0.74 -27.47
N ASN A 92 16.88 -0.98 -27.16
CA ASN A 92 15.93 0.06 -26.76
C ASN A 92 16.43 0.83 -25.52
N ILE A 93 16.96 0.12 -24.52
CA ILE A 93 17.50 0.71 -23.28
C ILE A 93 18.77 1.55 -23.52
N LEU A 94 19.60 1.15 -24.49
CA LEU A 94 20.83 1.85 -24.88
C LEU A 94 20.58 3.03 -25.85
N GLN A 95 19.49 2.99 -26.61
CA GLN A 95 19.08 4.06 -27.54
C GLN A 95 18.27 5.18 -26.86
N SER A 96 17.70 4.91 -25.68
CA SER A 96 16.97 5.89 -24.84
C SER A 96 17.89 6.74 -23.99
#